data_AF-A0A9J7MGH8-F1
#
_entry.id   AF-A0A9J7MGH8-F1
#
_cell.length_a   1.000
_cell.length_b   1.000
_cell.length_c   1.000
_cell.angle_alpha   90.00
_cell.angle_beta   90.00
_cell.angle_gamma   90.00
#
_symmetry.space_group_name_H-M   'P 1'
#
loop_
_entity.id
_entity.type
_entity.pdbx_description
1 polymer ?
#
loop_
_entity_poly.entity_id
_entity_poly.type
_entity_poly.pdbx_seq_one_letter_code
_entity_poly.pdbx_strand_id
1 'polypeptide(L)'
;MSRTVLCPSAQLTGSRIPDPVTSTGSSMTVKLVSDHSINRKGFQANYTAEDKVCESLTADIGTFTSPNYPNNYPENHYCRYEISVTPPKAIRLTFTEFDLEDGYDRVYVYDGSTTDFAFEIGEKPTILL
;
A
#
# COMPACT_ATOMS: atom_id res chain seq x y z
N MET A 1 29.67 12.35 -2.23
CA MET A 1 28.47 11.90 -2.99
C MET A 1 28.31 10.40 -2.73
N SER A 2 27.42 10.02 -1.81
CA SER A 2 27.18 8.61 -1.50
C SER A 2 26.43 7.99 -2.69
N ARG A 3 27.02 6.99 -3.34
CA ARG A 3 26.32 6.20 -4.36
C ARG A 3 25.34 5.29 -3.65
N THR A 4 24.04 5.59 -3.73
CA THR A 4 22.99 4.65 -3.33
C THR A 4 23.08 3.43 -4.25
N VAL A 5 23.57 2.31 -3.73
CA VAL A 5 23.46 1.02 -4.42
C VAL A 5 22.04 0.55 -4.21
N LEU A 6 21.24 0.57 -5.28
CA LEU A 6 19.88 0.01 -5.25
C LEU A 6 19.98 -1.52 -5.25
N CYS A 7 19.87 -2.14 -4.07
CA CYS A 7 19.72 -3.59 -3.96
C CYS A 7 18.35 -4.01 -4.51
N PRO A 8 18.27 -5.01 -5.38
CA PRO A 8 16.99 -5.48 -5.89
C PRO A 8 16.17 -6.15 -4.78
N SER A 9 14.87 -5.87 -4.71
CA SER A 9 13.95 -6.48 -3.74
C SER A 9 13.76 -7.99 -3.94
N ALA A 10 14.10 -8.52 -5.12
CA ALA A 10 14.13 -9.94 -5.43
C ALA A 10 15.13 -10.23 -6.57
N GLN A 11 15.78 -11.40 -6.54
CA GLN A 11 16.59 -11.93 -7.63
C GLN A 11 16.12 -13.34 -7.99
N LEU A 12 15.67 -13.53 -9.23
CA LEU A 12 14.97 -14.75 -9.67
C LEU A 12 15.75 -15.45 -10.78
N THR A 13 15.80 -16.79 -10.74
CA THR A 13 16.50 -17.63 -11.75
C THR A 13 15.86 -19.02 -11.85
N GLY A 14 16.22 -19.77 -12.89
CA GLY A 14 15.78 -21.15 -13.12
C GLY A 14 14.49 -21.26 -13.92
N SER A 15 13.78 -22.38 -13.75
CA SER A 15 12.59 -22.75 -14.54
C SER A 15 11.33 -22.99 -13.72
N ARG A 16 11.38 -22.73 -12.40
CA ARG A 16 10.21 -22.79 -11.52
C ARG A 16 9.51 -21.43 -11.49
N ILE A 17 8.18 -21.45 -11.51
CA ILE A 17 7.37 -20.23 -11.33
C ILE A 17 7.65 -19.67 -9.92
N PRO A 18 8.11 -18.41 -9.79
CA PRO A 18 8.38 -17.79 -8.50
C PRO A 18 7.09 -17.42 -7.78
N ASP A 19 7.18 -17.19 -6.47
CA ASP A 19 6.08 -16.61 -5.71
C ASP A 19 5.83 -15.15 -6.15
N PRO A 20 4.59 -14.62 -6.00
CA PRO A 20 4.29 -13.23 -6.33
C PRO A 20 5.20 -12.24 -5.58
N VAL A 21 5.59 -11.17 -6.26
CA VAL A 21 6.39 -10.08 -5.68
C VAL A 21 5.53 -8.82 -5.61
N THR A 22 5.45 -8.22 -4.42
CA THR A 22 4.69 -6.98 -4.18
C THR A 22 5.64 -5.81 -3.99
N SER A 23 5.35 -4.67 -4.63
CA SER A 23 6.12 -3.44 -4.42
C SER A 23 5.86 -2.86 -3.03
N THR A 24 6.82 -2.10 -2.52
CA THR A 24 6.62 -1.34 -1.27
C THR A 24 5.85 -0.03 -1.50
N GLY A 25 5.85 0.49 -2.73
CA GLY A 25 5.10 1.68 -3.15
C GLY A 25 4.43 1.49 -4.52
N SER A 26 4.12 2.59 -5.21
CA SER A 26 3.35 2.60 -6.47
C SER A 26 4.16 2.26 -7.74
N SER A 27 5.45 1.93 -7.60
CA SER A 27 6.31 1.61 -8.74
C SER A 27 7.17 0.37 -8.50
N MET A 28 7.40 -0.39 -9.58
CA MET A 28 8.30 -1.54 -9.62
C MET A 28 9.07 -1.53 -10.94
N THR A 29 10.37 -1.82 -10.89
CA THR A 29 11.20 -2.00 -12.08
C THR A 29 11.60 -3.46 -12.22
N VAL A 30 11.37 -4.06 -13.38
CA VAL A 30 11.80 -5.43 -13.71
C VAL A 30 12.92 -5.36 -14.74
N LYS A 31 14.07 -5.96 -14.43
CA LYS A 31 15.25 -5.99 -15.32
C LYS A 31 15.68 -7.43 -15.58
N LEU A 32 15.70 -7.82 -16.86
CA LEU A 32 16.35 -9.06 -17.31
C LEU A 32 17.83 -8.79 -17.62
N VAL A 33 18.71 -9.69 -17.17
CA VAL A 33 20.15 -9.68 -17.50
C VAL A 33 20.52 -11.05 -18.03
N SER A 34 21.14 -11.10 -19.22
CA SER A 34 21.66 -12.33 -19.83
C SER A 34 23.18 -12.24 -20.01
N ASP A 35 23.84 -13.38 -20.20
CA ASP A 35 25.25 -13.47 -20.58
C ASP A 35 25.40 -13.74 -22.10
N HIS A 36 26.62 -14.01 -22.56
CA HIS A 36 26.94 -14.31 -23.97
C HIS A 36 26.71 -15.81 -24.32
N SER A 37 25.90 -16.54 -23.54
CA SER A 37 25.71 -17.98 -23.70
C SER A 37 24.23 -18.36 -23.84
N ILE A 38 23.89 -19.61 -23.49
CA ILE A 38 22.59 -20.26 -23.68
C ILE A 38 21.41 -19.35 -23.29
N ASN A 39 20.45 -19.20 -24.20
CA ASN A 39 19.18 -18.53 -23.93
C ASN A 39 18.03 -19.53 -23.75
N ARG A 40 16.93 -19.09 -23.11
CA ARG A 40 15.70 -19.86 -22.88
C ARG A 40 14.49 -19.06 -23.34
N LYS A 41 13.30 -19.65 -23.24
CA LYS A 41 12.02 -19.04 -23.68
C LYS A 41 11.69 -17.71 -22.97
N GLY A 42 12.28 -17.43 -21.81
CA GLY A 42 12.03 -16.21 -21.02
C GLY A 42 10.88 -16.37 -20.04
N PHE A 43 10.20 -15.27 -19.73
CA PHE A 43 9.07 -15.22 -18.80
C PHE A 43 7.91 -14.42 -19.38
N GLN A 44 6.70 -14.71 -18.89
CA GLN A 44 5.51 -13.89 -19.04
C GLN A 44 5.02 -13.58 -17.63
N ALA A 45 4.65 -12.34 -17.37
CA ALA A 45 4.13 -11.90 -16.09
C ALA A 45 2.88 -11.05 -16.29
N ASN A 46 1.92 -11.22 -15.39
CA ASN A 46 0.79 -10.31 -15.23
C ASN A 46 1.07 -9.45 -13.99
N TYR A 47 0.52 -8.24 -13.96
CA TYR A 47 0.54 -7.38 -12.78
C TYR A 47 -0.88 -6.92 -12.46
N THR A 48 -1.17 -6.78 -11.17
CA THR A 48 -2.37 -6.11 -10.64
C THR A 48 -1.90 -4.95 -9.78
N ALA A 49 -2.56 -3.80 -9.91
CA ALA A 49 -2.42 -2.73 -8.96
C ALA A 49 -3.48 -2.97 -7.88
N GLU A 50 -3.04 -3.30 -6.68
CA GLU A 50 -3.90 -3.50 -5.52
C GLU A 50 -3.60 -2.43 -4.48
N ASP A 51 -4.64 -1.92 -3.83
CA ASP A 51 -4.44 -1.07 -2.67
C ASP A 51 -3.65 -1.86 -1.62
N LYS A 52 -2.54 -1.28 -1.13
CA LYS A 52 -1.70 -1.93 -0.13
C LYS A 52 -2.34 -1.81 1.24
N VAL A 53 -2.45 -2.92 1.98
CA VAL A 53 -2.85 -2.89 3.39
C VAL A 53 -1.60 -2.70 4.25
N CYS A 54 -1.59 -1.67 5.09
CA CYS A 54 -0.56 -1.49 6.11
C CYS A 54 -0.85 -2.39 7.32
N GLU A 55 -2.11 -2.41 7.77
CA GLU A 55 -2.55 -3.21 8.90
C GLU A 55 -4.05 -3.53 8.78
N SER A 56 -4.43 -4.72 9.21
CA SER A 56 -5.84 -5.13 9.38
C SER A 56 -6.12 -5.30 10.88
N LEU A 57 -7.00 -4.47 11.43
CA LEU A 57 -7.37 -4.42 12.83
C LEU A 57 -8.76 -5.01 13.03
N THR A 58 -8.87 -6.02 13.87
CA THR A 58 -10.15 -6.72 14.15
C THR A 58 -10.60 -6.64 15.60
N ALA A 59 -9.76 -6.11 16.49
CA ALA A 59 -10.08 -5.94 17.90
C ALA A 59 -11.05 -4.78 18.12
N ASP A 60 -11.89 -4.88 19.15
CA ASP A 60 -12.83 -3.80 19.55
C ASP A 60 -12.12 -2.52 19.98
N ILE A 61 -10.88 -2.64 20.48
CA ILE A 61 -10.02 -1.56 20.94
C ILE A 61 -8.61 -1.84 20.44
N GLY A 62 -7.99 -0.83 19.85
CA GLY A 62 -6.63 -0.89 19.35
C GLY A 62 -6.09 0.48 19.00
N THR A 63 -4.81 0.52 18.63
CA THR A 63 -4.11 1.70 18.17
C THR A 63 -3.27 1.32 16.97
N PHE A 64 -3.17 2.21 15.99
CA PHE A 64 -2.27 2.08 14.86
C PHE A 64 -1.56 3.43 14.65
N THR A 65 -0.43 3.40 13.96
CA THR A 65 0.40 4.59 13.71
C THR A 65 0.82 4.63 12.25
N SER A 66 1.21 5.82 11.77
CA SER A 66 1.88 5.92 10.47
C SER A 66 3.15 5.06 10.42
N PRO A 67 3.59 4.62 9.23
CA PRO A 67 4.84 3.88 9.11
C PRO A 67 6.01 4.71 9.65
N ASN A 68 6.95 4.07 10.35
CA ASN A 68 8.12 4.68 11.02
C ASN A 68 7.85 5.51 12.27
N TYR A 69 6.60 5.73 12.69
CA TYR A 69 6.28 6.45 13.92
C TYR A 69 7.12 5.91 15.11
N PRO A 70 7.74 6.77 15.93
CA PRO A 70 7.55 8.22 16.03
C PRO A 70 8.42 9.07 15.09
N ASN A 71 9.14 8.46 14.15
CA ASN A 71 9.87 9.21 13.12
C ASN A 71 8.96 9.57 11.94
N ASN A 72 9.46 10.42 11.04
CA ASN A 72 8.74 10.84 9.84
C ASN A 72 8.30 9.64 8.99
N TYR A 73 7.09 9.74 8.44
CA TYR A 73 6.56 8.77 7.49
C TYR A 73 7.39 8.75 6.19
N PRO A 74 7.42 7.62 5.45
CA PRO A 74 8.14 7.54 4.19
C PRO A 74 7.53 8.44 3.11
N GLU A 75 8.37 9.00 2.24
CA GLU A 75 7.92 9.69 1.03
C GLU A 75 7.17 8.74 0.09
N ASN A 76 6.19 9.27 -0.66
CA ASN A 76 5.39 8.53 -1.66
C ASN A 76 4.77 7.23 -1.13
N HIS A 77 4.40 7.21 0.15
CA HIS A 77 3.82 6.03 0.78
C HIS A 77 2.30 6.01 0.61
N TYR A 78 1.78 4.89 0.15
CA TYR A 78 0.35 4.67 -0.01
C TYR A 78 -0.03 3.30 0.54
N CYS A 79 -0.84 3.29 1.59
CA CYS A 79 -1.46 2.09 2.14
C CYS A 79 -2.72 2.47 2.93
N ARG A 80 -3.60 1.49 3.18
CA ARG A 80 -4.79 1.64 4.02
C ARG A 80 -4.66 0.86 5.33
N TYR A 81 -5.35 1.34 6.35
CA TYR A 81 -5.63 0.61 7.58
C TYR A 81 -7.06 0.11 7.50
N GLU A 82 -7.26 -1.20 7.65
CA GLU A 82 -8.59 -1.80 7.61
C GLU A 82 -9.05 -2.10 9.03
N ILE A 83 -10.08 -1.41 9.51
CA ILE A 83 -10.64 -1.66 10.85
C ILE A 83 -11.99 -2.37 10.67
N SER A 84 -12.12 -3.58 11.20
CA SER A 84 -13.32 -4.41 11.06
C SER A 84 -13.68 -5.08 12.39
N VAL A 85 -14.68 -4.54 13.07
CA VAL A 85 -15.18 -5.08 14.36
C VAL A 85 -16.43 -5.92 14.14
N THR A 86 -16.72 -6.83 15.08
CA THR A 86 -17.93 -7.66 14.98
C THR A 86 -19.20 -6.83 15.22
N PRO A 87 -20.21 -6.89 14.33
CA PRO A 87 -21.51 -6.22 14.53
C PRO A 87 -22.18 -6.60 15.87
N PRO A 88 -23.02 -5.74 16.46
CA PRO A 88 -23.54 -4.45 15.95
C PRO A 88 -22.78 -3.24 16.51
N LYS A 89 -21.45 -3.20 16.37
CA LYS A 89 -20.60 -2.14 16.91
C LYS A 89 -20.32 -1.06 15.86
N ALA A 90 -20.15 0.19 16.30
CA ALA A 90 -19.66 1.30 15.49
C ALA A 90 -18.24 1.67 15.92
N ILE A 91 -17.41 2.09 14.96
CA ILE A 91 -16.01 2.47 15.21
C ILE A 91 -15.95 3.98 15.41
N ARG A 92 -15.31 4.41 16.51
CA ARG A 92 -14.94 5.81 16.74
C ARG A 92 -13.44 5.94 16.68
N LEU A 93 -12.93 6.52 15.60
CA LEU A 93 -11.51 6.86 15.46
C LEU A 93 -11.20 8.16 16.22
N THR A 94 -10.07 8.22 16.91
CA THR A 94 -9.58 9.41 17.59
C THR A 94 -8.08 9.51 17.37
N PHE A 95 -7.63 10.59 16.75
CA PHE A 95 -6.21 10.87 16.59
C PHE A 95 -5.66 11.43 17.90
N THR A 96 -4.63 10.80 18.46
CA THR A 96 -3.92 11.29 19.65
C THR A 96 -2.75 12.19 19.29
N GLU A 97 -2.27 12.09 18.05
CA GLU A 97 -1.23 12.92 17.45
C GLU A 97 -1.49 12.99 15.94
N PHE A 98 -1.23 14.13 15.32
CA PHE A 98 -1.45 14.34 13.89
C PHE A 98 -0.51 15.44 13.36
N ASP A 99 0.47 15.03 12.55
CA ASP A 99 1.45 15.92 11.92
C ASP A 99 1.76 15.40 10.50
N LEU A 100 1.24 16.10 9.48
CA LEU A 100 1.42 15.80 8.06
C LEU A 100 1.81 17.09 7.32
N GLU A 101 2.45 16.96 6.17
CA GLU A 101 2.78 18.11 5.32
C GLU A 101 1.52 18.85 4.83
N ASP A 102 1.33 20.09 5.30
CA ASP A 102 0.15 20.90 5.00
C ASP A 102 -0.01 21.18 3.49
N GLY A 103 -1.19 20.89 2.96
CA GLY A 103 -1.52 21.06 1.54
C GLY A 103 -1.04 19.94 0.61
N TYR A 104 -0.11 19.08 1.04
CA TYR A 104 0.49 18.04 0.21
C TYR A 104 0.01 16.64 0.62
N ASP A 105 0.13 16.30 1.91
CA ASP A 105 -0.17 14.97 2.41
C ASP A 105 -1.52 14.90 3.12
N ARG A 106 -2.22 13.76 2.99
CA ARG A 106 -3.62 13.61 3.41
C ARG A 106 -3.90 12.22 3.95
N VAL A 107 -4.78 12.16 4.95
CA VAL A 107 -5.44 10.93 5.41
C VAL A 107 -6.91 11.04 5.05
N TYR A 108 -7.41 10.04 4.31
CA TYR A 108 -8.83 9.92 3.99
C TYR A 108 -9.47 8.88 4.91
N VAL A 109 -10.63 9.22 5.48
CA VAL A 109 -11.42 8.32 6.33
C VAL A 109 -12.74 8.06 5.61
N TYR A 110 -13.05 6.79 5.40
CA TYR A 110 -14.26 6.34 4.72
C TYR A 110 -15.14 5.53 5.68
N ASP A 111 -16.46 5.69 5.59
CA ASP A 111 -17.42 4.83 6.29
C ASP A 111 -17.70 3.58 5.44
N GLY A 112 -17.10 2.45 5.82
CA GLY A 112 -17.21 1.17 5.09
C GLY A 112 -15.88 0.44 4.96
N SER A 113 -15.93 -0.76 4.38
CA SER A 113 -14.76 -1.65 4.20
C SER A 113 -13.99 -1.41 2.89
N THR A 114 -14.38 -0.42 2.09
CA THR A 114 -13.75 -0.14 0.79
C THR A 114 -13.42 1.33 0.63
N THR A 115 -12.28 1.60 0.00
CA THR A 115 -11.91 2.92 -0.58
C THR A 115 -12.68 3.19 -1.87
N ASP A 116 -13.28 2.15 -2.46
CA ASP A 116 -14.24 2.28 -3.55
C ASP A 116 -15.49 2.99 -3.04
N PHE A 117 -15.64 4.24 -3.49
CA PHE A 117 -16.97 4.78 -3.68
C PHE A 117 -17.65 3.93 -4.76
N ALA A 118 -18.50 2.99 -4.35
CA ALA A 118 -19.60 2.62 -5.24
C ALA A 118 -20.41 3.91 -5.45
N PHE A 119 -20.09 4.64 -6.52
CA PHE A 119 -20.92 5.73 -7.01
C PHE A 119 -22.21 5.07 -7.48
N GLU A 120 -23.18 4.90 -6.59
CA GLU A 120 -24.57 4.79 -7.01
C GLU A 120 -24.86 6.09 -7.75
N ILE A 121 -24.81 6.00 -9.07
CA ILE A 121 -25.29 6.95 -10.07
C ILE A 121 -26.10 8.13 -9.49
N GLY A 122 -25.43 9.24 -9.16
CA GLY A 122 -26.07 10.56 -9.19
C GLY A 122 -25.95 11.46 -7.96
N GLU A 123 -25.38 11.05 -6.83
CA GLU A 123 -25.23 11.97 -5.69
C GLU A 123 -23.79 12.46 -5.51
N LYS A 124 -23.60 13.78 -5.70
CA LYS A 124 -22.35 14.47 -5.38
C LYS A 124 -22.14 14.40 -3.86
N PRO A 125 -20.96 14.00 -3.36
CA PRO A 125 -20.70 14.00 -1.93
C PRO A 125 -20.78 15.44 -1.41
N THR A 126 -21.77 15.67 -0.55
CA THR A 126 -21.90 16.94 0.18
C THR A 126 -20.98 16.84 1.40
N ILE A 127 -19.85 17.53 1.35
CA ILE A 127 -19.07 17.80 2.57
C ILE A 127 -19.92 18.78 3.39
N LEU A 128 -20.52 18.29 4.48
CA LEU A 128 -21.04 19.16 5.53
C LEU A 128 -19.83 19.61 6.37
N LEU A 129 -19.44 20.88 6.20
CA LEU A 129 -18.72 21.64 7.23
C LEU A 129 -19.74 22.40 8.09
#